data_AF-A0A5C7FCD9-F1
#
_entry.id   AF-A0A5C7FCD9-F1
#
_cell.length_a   1.000
_cell.length_b   1.000
_cell.length_c   1.000
_cell.angle_alpha   90.00
_cell.angle_beta   90.00
_cell.angle_gamma   90.00
#
_symmetry.space_group_name_H-M   'P 1'
#
loop_
_entity.id
_entity.type
_entity.pdbx_description
1 polymer ?
#
loop_
_entity_poly.entity_id
_entity_poly.type
_entity_poly.pdbx_seq_one_letter_code
_entity_poly.pdbx_strand_id
1 'polypeptide(L)' 'MTSSTIINYARSLRDLMEYHHAEADAITARDILAFLAEREKSIGKSTLNTLCCALKYFFGKVLGDPDRILAKINGF' A
#
# COMPACT_ATOMS: atom_id res chain seq x y z
N MET A 1 -4.81 14.51 4.28
CA MET A 1 -5.15 13.25 3.58
C MET A 1 -6.57 12.93 4.00
N THR A 2 -7.50 12.75 3.05
CA THR A 2 -8.90 12.51 3.38
C THR A 2 -9.10 11.06 3.83
N SER A 3 -10.15 10.79 4.60
CA SER A 3 -10.49 9.42 5.04
C SER A 3 -10.66 8.46 3.87
N SER A 4 -11.19 8.94 2.74
CA SER A 4 -11.34 8.16 1.51
C SER A 4 -10.00 7.71 0.90
N THR A 5 -8.96 8.55 0.96
CA THR A 5 -7.62 8.19 0.50
C THR A 5 -7.01 7.09 1.37
N ILE A 6 -7.16 7.20 2.70
CA ILE A 6 -6.63 6.20 3.65
C ILE A 6 -7.28 4.84 3.40
N ILE A 7 -8.61 4.80 3.24
CA ILE A 7 -9.35 3.56 2.96
C ILE A 7 -8.88 2.91 1.66
N ASN A 8 -8.71 3.70 0.59
CA ASN A 8 -8.24 3.18 -0.70
C ASN A 8 -6.81 2.64 -0.60
N TYR A 9 -5.95 3.29 0.18
CA TYR A 9 -4.58 2.82 0.38
C TYR A 9 -4.56 1.53 1.20
N ALA A 10 -5.38 1.44 2.25
CA ALA A 10 -5.47 0.23 3.07
C ALA A 10 -6.00 -0.98 2.27
N ARG A 11 -6.97 -0.77 1.36
CA ARG A 11 -7.40 -1.81 0.42
C ARG A 11 -6.27 -2.27 -0.47
N SER A 12 -5.49 -1.33 -1.02
CA SER A 12 -4.35 -1.64 -1.88
C SER A 12 -3.30 -2.52 -1.18
N LEU A 13 -3.04 -2.28 0.11
CA LEU A 13 -2.15 -3.13 0.91
C LEU A 13 -2.76 -4.52 1.14
N ARG A 14 -4.04 -4.59 1.49
CA ARG A 14 -4.75 -5.85 1.69
C ARG A 14 -4.73 -6.73 0.44
N ASP A 15 -5.03 -6.15 -0.72
CA ASP A 15 -5.06 -6.88 -2.00
C ASP A 15 -3.68 -7.48 -2.35
N LEU A 16 -2.60 -6.79 -1.95
CA LEU A 16 -1.23 -7.26 -2.12
C LEU A 16 -0.90 -8.42 -1.17
N MET A 17 -1.29 -8.31 0.11
CA MET A 17 -1.12 -9.36 1.13
C MET A 17 -1.90 -10.62 0.75
N GLU A 18 -3.14 -10.46 0.26
CA GLU A 18 -3.97 -11.57 -0.21
C GLU A 18 -3.37 -12.26 -1.45
N TYR A 19 -2.81 -11.50 -2.39
CA TYR A 19 -2.22 -12.05 -3.62
C TYR A 19 -0.99 -12.93 -3.34
N HIS A 20 -0.17 -12.55 -2.35
CA HIS A 20 1.06 -13.28 -1.99
C HIS A 20 0.89 -14.22 -0.80
N HIS A 21 -0.29 -14.25 -0.18
CA HIS A 21 -0.54 -14.96 1.08
C HIS A 21 0.49 -14.64 2.16
N ALA A 22 0.84 -13.36 2.29
CA ALA A 22 1.92 -12.88 3.14
C ALA A 22 1.50 -11.64 3.92
N GLU A 23 1.99 -11.53 5.16
CA GLU A 23 1.86 -10.32 5.97
C GLU A 23 2.73 -9.19 5.43
N ALA A 24 2.38 -7.94 5.74
CA ALA A 24 3.00 -6.77 5.12
C ALA A 24 4.52 -6.65 5.38
N ASP A 25 5.02 -7.17 6.52
CA ASP A 25 6.43 -7.21 6.88
C ASP A 25 7.23 -8.30 6.16
N ALA A 26 6.56 -9.34 5.66
CA ALA A 26 7.16 -10.42 4.87
C ALA A 26 7.23 -10.10 3.37
N ILE A 27 6.55 -9.04 2.92
CA ILE A 27 6.50 -8.66 1.50
C ILE A 27 7.79 -7.96 1.06
N THR A 28 8.39 -8.46 -0.01
CA THR A 28 9.59 -7.88 -0.59
C THR A 28 9.28 -6.88 -1.72
N ALA A 29 10.29 -6.09 -2.11
CA ALA A 29 10.18 -5.23 -3.28
C ALA A 29 9.88 -6.02 -4.58
N ARG A 30 10.36 -7.26 -4.69
CA ARG A 30 10.10 -8.11 -5.86
C ARG A 30 8.63 -8.52 -5.95
N ASP A 31 8.02 -8.84 -4.81
CA ASP A 31 6.62 -9.23 -4.72
C ASP A 31 5.70 -8.06 -5.08
N ILE A 32 6.05 -6.85 -4.64
CA ILE A 32 5.36 -5.61 -5.02
C ILE A 32 5.40 -5.42 -6.54
N LEU A 33 6.58 -5.55 -7.17
CA LEU A 33 6.72 -5.38 -8.61
C LEU A 33 5.94 -6.44 -9.41
N ALA A 34 5.99 -7.70 -8.97
CA ALA A 34 5.23 -8.79 -9.59
C ALA A 34 3.72 -8.54 -9.53
N PHE A 35 3.22 -8.10 -8.37
CA PHE A 35 1.83 -7.74 -8.19
C PHE A 35 1.41 -6.57 -9.09
N LEU A 36 2.22 -5.48 -9.14
CA LEU A 36 1.92 -4.33 -10.00
C LEU A 36 1.87 -4.71 -11.49
N ALA A 37 2.79 -5.55 -11.95
CA ALA A 37 2.80 -6.05 -13.32
C ALA A 37 1.56 -6.89 -13.65
N GLU A 38 1.05 -7.67 -12.70
CA GLU A 38 -0.20 -8.41 -12.89
C GLU A 38 -1.41 -7.47 -12.94
N ARG A 39 -1.46 -6.48 -12.05
CA ARG A 39 -2.56 -5.50 -12.02
C ARG A 39 -2.60 -4.63 -13.26
N GLU A 40 -1.46 -4.22 -13.80
CA GLU A 40 -1.37 -3.41 -15.03
C GLU A 40 -2.14 -4.02 -16.22
N LYS A 41 -2.28 -5.35 -16.27
CA LYS A 41 -3.03 -6.06 -17.32
C LYS A 41 -4.54 -5.82 -17.27
N SER A 42 -5.08 -5.43 -16.11
CA SER A 42 -6.52 -5.42 -15.83
C SER A 42 -7.08 -4.07 -15.39
N ILE A 43 -6.24 -3.09 -15.04
CA ILE A 43 -6.68 -1.78 -14.55
C ILE A 43 -6.13 -0.62 -15.36
N GLY A 44 -6.85 0.51 -15.36
CA GLY A 44 -6.40 1.73 -16.01
C GLY A 44 -5.18 2.38 -15.32
N LYS A 45 -4.41 3.16 -16.08
CA LYS A 45 -3.17 3.82 -15.61
C LYS A 45 -3.36 4.71 -14.38
N SER A 46 -4.50 5.41 -14.27
CA SER A 46 -4.82 6.24 -13.10
C SER A 46 -4.99 5.41 -11.82
N THR A 47 -5.66 4.26 -11.93
CA THR A 47 -5.83 3.30 -10.84
C THR A 47 -4.49 2.67 -10.47
N LEU A 48 -3.68 2.28 -11.46
CA LEU A 48 -2.33 1.75 -11.23
C LEU A 48 -1.44 2.75 -10.50
N ASN A 49 -1.49 4.04 -10.88
CA ASN A 49 -0.75 5.09 -10.18
C ASN A 49 -1.21 5.25 -8.73
N THR A 50 -2.52 5.16 -8.47
CA THR A 50 -3.07 5.22 -7.10
C THR A 50 -2.56 4.05 -6.27
N LEU A 51 -2.53 2.84 -6.83
CA LEU A 51 -1.98 1.63 -6.24
C LEU A 51 -0.49 1.80 -5.90
N CYS A 52 0.31 2.28 -6.86
CA CYS A 52 1.73 2.58 -6.64
C CYS A 52 1.95 3.59 -5.50
N CYS A 53 1.15 4.65 -5.43
CA CYS A 53 1.24 5.65 -4.36
C CYS A 53 0.87 5.06 -2.98
N ALA A 54 -0.15 4.20 -2.93
CA ALA A 54 -0.55 3.52 -1.71
C ALA A 54 0.58 2.65 -1.15
N LEU A 55 1.19 1.82 -2.00
CA LEU A 55 2.27 0.92 -1.59
C LEU A 55 3.52 1.69 -1.16
N LYS A 56 3.90 2.74 -1.91
CA LYS A 56 4.99 3.65 -1.50
C LYS A 56 4.75 4.29 -0.14
N TYR A 57 3.51 4.70 0.13
CA TYR A 57 3.15 5.26 1.42
C TYR A 57 3.29 4.23 2.55
N PHE A 58 2.74 3.02 2.39
CA PHE A 58 2.82 2.00 3.43
C PHE A 58 4.26 1.54 3.70
N PHE A 59 4.99 1.12 2.69
CA PHE A 59 6.35 0.58 2.87
C PHE A 59 7.38 1.68 3.16
N GLY A 60 7.18 2.90 2.65
CA GLY A 60 8.13 4.01 2.84
C GLY A 60 7.87 4.91 4.05
N LYS A 61 6.64 4.91 4.60
CA LYS A 61 6.26 5.79 5.72
C LYS A 61 5.62 5.10 6.91
N VAL A 62 4.98 3.94 6.71
CA VAL A 62 4.24 3.26 7.79
C VAL A 62 5.08 2.15 8.38
N LEU A 63 5.59 1.24 7.57
CA LEU A 63 6.45 0.15 8.05
C LEU A 63 7.85 0.64 8.42
N GLY A 64 8.35 1.67 7.75
CA GLY A 64 9.65 2.27 8.08
C GLY A 64 9.64 3.13 9.36
N ASP A 65 8.47 3.55 9.85
CA ASP A 65 8.29 4.37 11.06
C ASP A 65 6.83 4.29 11.58
N PRO A 66 6.44 3.19 12.25
CA PRO A 66 5.06 2.95 12.66
C PRO A 66 4.56 3.97 13.69
N ASP A 67 5.43 4.45 14.57
CA ASP A 67 5.09 5.39 15.64
C ASP A 67 4.65 6.76 15.10
N ARG A 68 5.15 7.15 13.93
CA ARG A 68 4.71 8.36 13.23
C ARG A 68 3.25 8.31 12.80
N ILE A 69 2.69 7.13 12.54
CA ILE A 69 1.26 6.97 12.26
C ILE A 69 0.44 7.15 13.53
N LEU A 70 0.89 6.55 14.63
CA LEU A 70 0.22 6.68 15.93
C LEU A 70 0.16 8.15 16.39
N ALA A 71 1.25 8.91 16.23
CA ALA A 71 1.27 10.34 16.54
C ALA A 71 0.25 11.13 15.70
N LYS A 72 0.11 10.79 14.42
CA LYS A 72 -0.81 11.47 13.48
C LYS A 72 -2.28 11.15 13.73
N ILE A 73 -2.59 9.94 14.22
CA ILE A 73 -3.94 9.53 14.60
C ILE A 73 -4.34 10.18 15.93
N ASN A 74 -3.39 10.32 16.85
CA ASN A 74 -3.63 10.91 18.17
C ASN A 74 -3.56 12.44 18.19
N GLY A 75 -3.35 13.10 17.04
CA GLY A 75 -3.43 14.55 16.92
C GLY A 75 -2.29 15.34 17.57
N PHE A 76 -1.07 14.79 17.59
CA PHE A 76 0.16 15.52 17.95
C PHE A 76 0.80 16.19 16.74
#